data_AF-A0A2V8PVI2-F1
#
_entry.id   AF-A0A2V8PVI2-F1
#
_cell.length_a   1.000
_cell.length_b   1.000
_cell.length_c   1.000
_cell.angle_alpha   90.00
_cell.angle_beta   90.00
_cell.angle_gamma   90.00
#
_symmetry.space_group_name_H-M   'P 1'
#
loop_
_entity.id
_entity.type
_entity.pdbx_description
1 polymer ?
#
loop_
_entity_poly.entity_id
_entity_poly.type
_entity_poly.pdbx_seq_one_letter_code
_entity_poly.pdbx_strand_id
1 'polypeptide(L)'
;NKLAMAAWQGMKDSYAANEEVAAVRAQLAAIARGSLPPDVATAATALNAKLATIGGARGPGGRGGGGGFGGGPGAARAPGSVIPFSSINALFNTVLAPLAQNGIDMPPTKAEVDTWESGCKGFTATANAWKTMLSVDLVGFNSLLTKNNLTPLKIAPTALAVPALCTFAWPTATASGGK
;
A
#
# COMPACT_ATOMS: atom_id res chain seq x y z
N ASN A 1 14.83 -1.65 19.39
CA ASN A 1 15.05 -2.28 18.08
C ASN A 1 14.61 -1.31 16.97
N LYS A 2 15.54 -0.79 16.14
CA LYS A 2 15.25 0.21 15.08
C LYS A 2 14.39 -0.37 13.95
N LEU A 3 14.60 -1.64 13.59
CA LEU A 3 13.83 -2.31 12.54
C LEU A 3 12.36 -2.46 12.93
N ALA A 4 12.09 -2.82 14.19
CA ALA A 4 10.73 -2.90 14.71
C ALA A 4 9.98 -1.56 14.59
N MET A 5 10.62 -0.45 14.97
CA MET A 5 10.03 0.89 14.82
C MET A 5 9.75 1.25 13.35
N ALA A 6 10.68 0.92 12.46
CA ALA A 6 10.52 1.16 11.03
C ALA A 6 9.40 0.31 10.41
N ALA A 7 9.26 -0.96 10.83
CA ALA A 7 8.18 -1.84 10.42
C ALA A 7 6.82 -1.34 10.94
N TRP A 8 6.74 -0.94 12.22
CA TRP A 8 5.53 -0.36 12.79
C TRP A 8 5.09 0.92 12.07
N GLN A 9 6.03 1.82 11.76
CA GLN A 9 5.73 3.02 10.99
C GLN A 9 5.23 2.67 9.58
N GLY A 10 5.89 1.74 8.90
CA GLY A 10 5.43 1.23 7.60
C GLY A 10 4.02 0.62 7.64
N MET A 11 3.65 -0.07 8.72
CA MET A 11 2.28 -0.54 8.93
C MET A 11 1.29 0.62 9.02
N LYS A 12 1.58 1.64 9.83
CA LYS A 12 0.71 2.82 9.95
C LYS A 12 0.52 3.53 8.62
N ASP A 13 1.60 3.76 7.89
CA ASP A 13 1.56 4.50 6.63
C ASP A 13 0.84 3.73 5.54
N SER A 14 1.11 2.42 5.42
CA SER A 14 0.38 1.55 4.47
C SER A 14 -1.10 1.41 4.81
N TYR A 15 -1.47 1.39 6.10
CA TYR A 15 -2.87 1.39 6.51
C TYR A 15 -3.57 2.70 6.13
N ALA A 16 -2.97 3.85 6.47
CA ALA A 16 -3.52 5.16 6.13
C ALA A 16 -3.69 5.32 4.61
N ALA A 17 -2.69 4.90 3.82
CA ALA A 17 -2.75 4.90 2.37
C ALA A 17 -3.91 4.04 1.83
N ASN A 18 -4.12 2.85 2.41
CA ASN A 18 -5.21 1.98 2.03
C ASN A 18 -6.59 2.60 2.33
N GLU A 19 -6.70 3.38 3.41
CA GLU A 19 -7.93 4.10 3.75
C GLU A 19 -8.22 5.24 2.76
N GLU A 20 -7.20 5.94 2.26
CA GLU A 20 -7.38 6.92 1.17
C GLU A 20 -7.97 6.26 -0.08
N VAL A 21 -7.43 5.09 -0.49
CA VAL A 21 -7.94 4.32 -1.62
C VAL A 21 -9.38 3.85 -1.36
N ALA A 22 -9.66 3.37 -0.15
CA ALA A 22 -10.98 2.90 0.23
C ALA A 22 -12.04 4.01 0.17
N ALA A 23 -11.69 5.23 0.59
CA ALA A 23 -12.58 6.38 0.53
C ALA A 23 -12.99 6.70 -0.92
N VAL A 24 -12.05 6.64 -1.88
CA VAL A 24 -12.37 6.83 -3.30
C VAL A 24 -13.23 5.69 -3.83
N ARG A 25 -12.94 4.44 -3.48
CA ARG A 25 -13.76 3.28 -3.88
C ARG A 25 -15.18 3.35 -3.33
N ALA A 26 -15.37 3.87 -2.11
CA ALA A 26 -16.69 4.08 -1.53
C ALA A 26 -17.51 5.11 -2.32
N GLN A 27 -16.88 6.23 -2.74
CA GLN A 27 -17.53 7.21 -3.60
C GLN A 27 -17.90 6.62 -4.98
N LEU A 28 -16.99 5.85 -5.58
CA LEU A 28 -17.21 5.17 -6.85
C LEU A 28 -18.38 4.18 -6.77
N ALA A 29 -18.46 3.39 -5.69
CA ALA A 29 -19.58 2.48 -5.44
C ALA A 29 -20.90 3.22 -5.21
N ALA A 30 -20.87 4.44 -4.63
CA ALA A 30 -22.06 5.27 -4.50
C ALA A 30 -22.58 5.74 -5.87
N ILE A 31 -21.69 6.17 -6.77
CA ILE A 31 -22.04 6.56 -8.15
C ILE A 31 -22.61 5.36 -8.93
N ALA A 32 -21.99 4.18 -8.79
CA ALA A 32 -22.40 2.97 -9.49
C ALA A 32 -23.76 2.39 -9.07
N ARG A 33 -24.36 2.87 -7.97
CA ARG A 33 -25.73 2.50 -7.57
C ARG A 33 -26.80 3.20 -8.41
N GLY A 34 -26.47 4.29 -9.09
CA GLY A 34 -27.37 4.97 -10.02
C GLY A 34 -27.36 4.33 -11.41
N SER A 35 -28.28 4.78 -12.26
CA SER A 35 -28.20 4.48 -13.70
C SER A 35 -27.09 5.32 -14.32
N LEU A 36 -26.00 4.67 -14.72
CA LEU A 36 -24.88 5.33 -15.39
C LEU A 36 -24.97 5.18 -16.90
N PRO A 37 -24.59 6.22 -17.68
CA PRO A 37 -24.32 6.04 -19.10
C PRO A 37 -23.29 4.91 -19.31
N PRO A 38 -23.40 4.10 -20.39
CA PRO A 38 -22.53 2.94 -20.61
C PRO A 38 -21.03 3.24 -20.54
N ASP A 39 -20.61 4.38 -21.09
CA ASP A 39 -19.21 4.81 -21.08
C ASP A 39 -18.72 5.13 -19.66
N VAL A 40 -19.58 5.75 -18.85
CA VAL A 40 -19.28 6.05 -17.44
C VAL A 40 -19.21 4.76 -16.62
N ALA A 41 -20.12 3.82 -16.85
CA ALA A 41 -20.12 2.51 -16.17
C ALA A 41 -18.85 1.70 -16.48
N THR A 42 -18.42 1.71 -17.75
CA THR A 42 -17.19 1.06 -18.21
C THR A 42 -15.96 1.70 -17.57
N ALA A 43 -15.88 3.03 -17.59
CA ALA A 43 -14.80 3.78 -16.97
C ALA A 43 -14.75 3.58 -15.44
N ALA A 44 -15.91 3.53 -14.77
CA ALA A 44 -16.01 3.24 -13.34
C ALA A 44 -15.48 1.84 -13.00
N THR A 45 -15.79 0.84 -13.83
CA THR A 45 -15.30 -0.54 -13.64
C THR A 45 -13.78 -0.59 -13.80
N ALA A 46 -13.25 0.03 -14.86
CA ALA A 46 -11.81 0.09 -15.10
C ALA A 46 -11.07 0.84 -13.96
N LEU A 47 -11.64 1.95 -13.48
CA LEU A 47 -11.09 2.69 -12.35
C LEU A 47 -11.09 1.85 -11.08
N ASN A 48 -12.18 1.15 -10.76
CA ASN A 48 -12.24 0.27 -9.59
C ASN A 48 -11.22 -0.87 -9.67
N ALA A 49 -10.97 -1.42 -10.86
CA ALA A 49 -9.93 -2.43 -11.05
C ALA A 49 -8.53 -1.87 -10.74
N LYS A 50 -8.19 -0.66 -11.22
CA LYS A 50 -6.94 0.02 -10.87
C LYS A 50 -6.85 0.33 -9.37
N LEU A 51 -7.93 0.80 -8.75
CA LEU A 51 -7.95 1.05 -7.30
C LEU A 51 -7.75 -0.24 -6.50
N ALA A 52 -8.23 -1.38 -7.00
CA ALA A 52 -8.00 -2.68 -6.38
C ALA A 52 -6.54 -3.16 -6.48
N THR A 53 -5.77 -2.78 -7.51
CA THR A 53 -4.34 -3.09 -7.56
C THR A 53 -3.52 -2.25 -6.57
N ILE A 54 -3.97 -1.03 -6.26
CA ILE A 54 -3.30 -0.12 -5.32
C ILE A 54 -3.67 -0.41 -3.86
N GLY A 55 -4.95 -0.54 -3.52
CA GLY A 55 -5.40 -0.79 -2.14
C GLY A 55 -5.52 -2.28 -1.78
N GLY A 56 -5.78 -3.12 -2.78
CA GLY A 56 -6.12 -4.55 -2.61
C GLY A 56 -7.62 -4.78 -2.78
N ALA A 57 -8.01 -6.01 -3.07
CA ALA A 57 -9.42 -6.37 -3.16
C ALA A 57 -10.05 -6.41 -1.76
N ARG A 58 -11.11 -5.62 -1.53
CA ARG A 58 -12.05 -5.83 -0.43
C ARG A 58 -13.25 -6.58 -1.04
N GLY A 59 -13.38 -7.87 -0.75
CA GLY A 59 -14.57 -8.63 -1.13
C GLY A 59 -15.80 -8.13 -0.37
N PRO A 60 -17.02 -8.23 -0.93
CA PRO A 60 -18.24 -7.87 -0.19
C PRO A 60 -18.38 -8.78 1.05
N GLY A 61 -18.35 -8.19 2.25
CA GLY A 61 -18.57 -8.90 3.52
C GLY A 61 -17.32 -9.41 4.25
N GLY A 62 -16.12 -9.26 3.68
CA GLY A 62 -14.89 -9.75 4.31
C GLY A 62 -14.26 -8.73 5.25
N ARG A 63 -14.33 -8.97 6.57
CA ARG A 63 -13.36 -8.46 7.55
C ARG A 63 -11.98 -8.80 6.98
N GLY A 64 -11.22 -7.79 6.56
CA GLY A 64 -9.99 -7.92 5.77
C GLY A 64 -9.01 -8.90 6.41
N GLY A 65 -9.09 -10.15 5.97
CA GLY A 65 -8.22 -11.24 6.34
C GLY A 65 -7.39 -11.60 5.13
N GLY A 66 -6.07 -11.61 5.30
CA GLY A 66 -5.11 -11.93 4.25
C GLY A 66 -5.52 -13.18 3.49
N GLY A 67 -5.49 -13.09 2.16
CA GLY A 67 -5.87 -14.19 1.30
C GLY A 67 -5.48 -13.93 -0.14
N GLY A 68 -4.26 -14.35 -0.49
CA GLY A 68 -3.93 -14.84 -1.82
C GLY A 68 -3.66 -13.80 -2.90
N PHE A 69 -2.40 -13.37 -3.02
CA PHE A 69 -1.82 -13.25 -4.36
C PHE A 69 -0.93 -14.46 -4.58
N GLY A 70 -1.33 -15.28 -5.55
CA GLY A 70 -0.61 -16.46 -6.03
C GLY A 70 0.89 -16.20 -6.16
N GLY A 71 1.65 -17.16 -5.63
CA GLY A 71 3.08 -17.08 -5.42
C GLY A 71 3.34 -17.58 -4.01
N GLY A 72 3.55 -18.88 -3.88
CA GLY A 72 3.98 -19.49 -2.63
C GLY A 72 5.25 -18.85 -2.09
N PRO A 73 5.71 -19.26 -0.90
CA PRO A 73 7.00 -18.81 -0.36
C PRO A 73 8.09 -19.15 -1.39
N GLY A 74 8.56 -18.16 -2.15
CA GLY A 74 9.56 -18.35 -3.20
C GLY A 74 9.27 -17.71 -4.57
N ALA A 75 8.09 -17.16 -4.85
CA ALA A 75 7.91 -16.36 -6.07
C ALA A 75 8.63 -15.01 -5.91
N ALA A 76 9.87 -14.93 -6.40
CA ALA A 76 10.65 -13.70 -6.40
C ALA A 76 9.92 -12.62 -7.19
N ARG A 77 9.29 -11.67 -6.49
CA ARG A 77 8.75 -10.47 -7.09
C ARG A 77 9.90 -9.51 -7.39
N ALA A 78 9.84 -8.85 -8.54
CA ALA A 78 10.76 -7.78 -8.84
C ALA A 78 10.67 -6.71 -7.72
N PRO A 79 11.78 -6.35 -7.06
CA PRO A 79 11.80 -5.28 -6.07
C PRO A 79 11.24 -3.98 -6.66
N GLY A 80 10.36 -3.29 -5.93
CA GLY A 80 9.75 -2.05 -6.40
C GLY A 80 8.57 -2.23 -7.38
N SER A 81 8.07 -3.45 -7.55
CA SER A 81 6.76 -3.65 -8.20
C SER A 81 5.63 -3.05 -7.37
N VAL A 82 4.59 -2.54 -8.04
CA VAL A 82 3.36 -2.08 -7.38
C VAL A 82 2.67 -3.27 -6.74
N ILE A 83 2.53 -3.22 -5.42
CA ILE A 83 1.79 -4.20 -4.63
C ILE A 83 0.74 -3.49 -3.76
N PRO A 84 -0.41 -4.11 -3.48
CA PRO A 84 -1.44 -3.49 -2.68
C PRO A 84 -0.95 -2.97 -1.33
N PHE A 85 -1.42 -1.80 -0.89
CA PHE A 85 -1.13 -1.27 0.45
C PHE A 85 -1.49 -2.25 1.56
N SER A 86 -2.58 -3.02 1.40
CA SER A 86 -2.93 -4.11 2.32
C SER A 86 -1.87 -5.22 2.39
N SER A 87 -1.27 -5.61 1.26
CA SER A 87 -0.18 -6.58 1.21
C SER A 87 1.11 -6.02 1.82
N ILE A 88 1.41 -4.75 1.58
CA ILE A 88 2.55 -4.05 2.20
C ILE A 88 2.42 -4.02 3.72
N ASN A 89 1.23 -3.71 4.23
CA ASN A 89 0.94 -3.73 5.66
C ASN A 89 1.22 -5.11 6.27
N ALA A 90 0.79 -6.17 5.58
CA ALA A 90 1.07 -7.55 6.00
C ALA A 90 2.57 -7.87 6.01
N LEU A 91 3.35 -7.42 5.03
CA LEU A 91 4.81 -7.60 5.00
C LEU A 91 5.48 -6.93 6.21
N PHE A 92 5.09 -5.70 6.54
CA PHE A 92 5.64 -5.04 7.73
C PHE A 92 5.22 -5.75 9.02
N ASN A 93 4.01 -6.30 9.09
CA ASN A 93 3.58 -7.12 10.22
C ASN A 93 4.41 -8.39 10.38
N THR A 94 4.79 -9.05 9.27
CA THR A 94 5.68 -10.24 9.33
C THR A 94 7.07 -9.94 9.89
N VAL A 95 7.53 -8.69 9.77
CA VAL A 95 8.78 -8.23 10.38
C VAL A 95 8.57 -7.83 11.85
N LEU A 96 7.48 -7.11 12.14
CA LEU A 96 7.23 -6.57 13.47
C LEU A 96 6.90 -7.65 14.51
N ALA A 97 6.09 -8.64 14.14
CA ALA A 97 5.60 -9.67 15.07
C ALA A 97 6.73 -10.45 15.79
N PRO A 98 7.73 -11.04 15.10
CA PRO A 98 8.83 -11.73 15.77
C PRO A 98 9.71 -10.78 16.60
N LEU A 99 9.98 -9.57 16.10
CA LEU A 99 10.80 -8.59 16.83
C LEU A 99 10.13 -8.08 18.11
N ALA A 100 8.79 -8.07 18.17
CA ALA A 100 8.05 -7.73 19.37
C ALA A 100 8.04 -8.87 20.40
N GLN A 101 8.19 -10.13 19.96
CA GLN A 101 8.17 -11.32 20.82
C GLN A 101 9.56 -11.69 21.36
N ASN A 102 10.59 -11.58 20.53
CA ASN A 102 11.95 -12.06 20.84
C ASN A 102 12.74 -11.13 21.79
N GLY A 103 12.11 -10.09 22.33
CA GLY A 103 12.76 -9.08 23.16
C GLY A 103 13.60 -8.08 22.34
N ILE A 104 13.86 -6.92 22.93
CA ILE A 104 14.50 -5.78 22.24
C ILE A 104 16.01 -6.02 22.02
N ASP A 105 16.56 -7.03 22.69
CA ASP A 105 18.01 -7.30 22.81
C ASP A 105 18.56 -8.22 21.70
N MET A 106 17.70 -8.88 20.94
CA MET A 106 18.14 -9.66 19.78
C MET A 106 18.29 -8.74 18.55
N PRO A 107 19.45 -8.77 17.86
CA PRO A 107 19.60 -8.04 16.61
C PRO A 107 18.63 -8.62 15.56
N PRO A 108 18.11 -7.78 14.66
CA PRO A 108 17.26 -8.28 13.58
C PRO A 108 18.05 -9.24 12.68
N THR A 109 17.36 -10.26 12.19
CA THR A 109 17.91 -11.21 11.21
C THR A 109 18.02 -10.56 9.84
N LYS A 110 18.90 -11.10 8.98
CA LYS A 110 19.00 -10.65 7.60
C LYS A 110 17.67 -10.77 6.84
N ALA A 111 16.92 -11.85 7.09
CA ALA A 111 15.63 -12.08 6.45
C ALA A 111 14.57 -11.02 6.83
N GLU A 112 14.54 -10.59 8.10
CA GLU A 112 13.66 -9.51 8.55
C GLU A 112 14.02 -8.17 7.89
N VAL A 113 15.32 -7.87 7.76
CA VAL A 113 15.80 -6.67 7.06
C VAL A 113 15.44 -6.71 5.57
N ASP A 114 15.75 -7.81 4.87
CA ASP A 114 15.44 -7.97 3.44
C ASP A 114 13.92 -7.82 3.19
N THR A 115 13.10 -8.38 4.08
CA THR A 115 11.63 -8.27 4.02
C THR A 115 11.16 -6.84 4.21
N TRP A 116 11.71 -6.12 5.19
CA TRP A 116 11.38 -4.71 5.42
C TRP A 116 11.79 -3.83 4.23
N GLU A 117 12.99 -4.01 3.68
CA GLU A 117 13.46 -3.24 2.52
C GLU A 117 12.61 -3.49 1.28
N SER A 118 12.21 -4.74 1.05
CA SER A 118 11.27 -5.11 -0.02
C SER A 118 9.91 -4.43 0.17
N GLY A 119 9.36 -4.48 1.39
CA GLY A 119 8.13 -3.79 1.76
C GLY A 119 8.20 -2.27 1.56
N CYS A 120 9.32 -1.65 1.95
CA CYS A 120 9.57 -0.22 1.74
C CYS A 120 9.61 0.15 0.25
N LYS A 121 10.33 -0.62 -0.58
CA LYS A 121 10.39 -0.39 -2.03
C LYS A 121 9.02 -0.55 -2.69
N GLY A 122 8.26 -1.57 -2.27
CA GLY A 122 6.87 -1.75 -2.68
C GLY A 122 5.98 -0.58 -2.28
N PHE A 123 6.11 -0.08 -1.03
CA PHE A 123 5.39 1.09 -0.56
C PHE A 123 5.69 2.33 -1.41
N THR A 124 6.97 2.61 -1.69
CA THR A 124 7.37 3.72 -2.56
C THR A 124 6.75 3.63 -3.95
N ALA A 125 6.80 2.45 -4.57
CA ALA A 125 6.19 2.24 -5.89
C ALA A 125 4.67 2.43 -5.87
N THR A 126 3.98 1.84 -4.89
CA THR A 126 2.51 1.93 -4.77
C THR A 126 2.05 3.34 -4.38
N ALA A 127 2.79 4.05 -3.52
CA ALA A 127 2.52 5.45 -3.18
C ALA A 127 2.67 6.37 -4.40
N ASN A 128 3.68 6.13 -5.26
CA ASN A 128 3.80 6.87 -6.51
C ASN A 128 2.66 6.54 -7.49
N ALA A 129 2.27 5.26 -7.60
CA ALA A 129 1.11 4.88 -8.39
C ALA A 129 -0.19 5.53 -7.87
N TRP A 130 -0.35 5.64 -6.55
CA TRP A 130 -1.48 6.34 -5.94
C TRP A 130 -1.47 7.84 -6.24
N LYS A 131 -0.31 8.50 -6.17
CA LYS A 131 -0.17 9.91 -6.56
C LYS A 131 -0.58 10.14 -8.02
N THR A 132 -0.18 9.25 -8.94
CA THR A 132 -0.62 9.29 -10.34
C THR A 132 -2.12 9.04 -10.49
N MET A 133 -2.68 8.09 -9.74
CA MET A 133 -4.12 7.84 -9.71
C MET A 133 -4.90 9.11 -9.34
N LEU A 134 -4.46 9.82 -8.30
CA LEU A 134 -5.09 11.07 -7.85
C LEU A 134 -5.00 12.19 -8.90
N SER A 135 -3.83 12.39 -9.52
CA SER A 135 -3.58 13.55 -10.39
C SER A 135 -3.98 13.35 -11.86
N VAL A 136 -4.07 12.10 -12.32
CA VAL A 136 -4.35 11.77 -13.72
C VAL A 136 -5.67 11.03 -13.85
N ASP A 137 -5.77 9.83 -13.29
CA ASP A 137 -6.90 8.94 -13.51
C ASP A 137 -8.19 9.50 -12.91
N LEU A 138 -8.16 9.99 -11.66
CA LEU A 138 -9.35 10.57 -11.02
C LEU A 138 -9.74 11.91 -11.62
N VAL A 139 -8.79 12.73 -12.07
CA VAL A 139 -9.08 13.98 -12.78
C VAL A 139 -9.73 13.69 -14.13
N GLY A 140 -9.23 12.69 -14.87
CA GLY A 140 -9.83 12.23 -16.12
C GLY A 140 -11.23 11.67 -15.92
N PHE A 141 -11.44 10.86 -14.88
CA PHE A 141 -12.76 10.33 -14.55
C PHE A 141 -13.74 11.43 -14.12
N ASN A 142 -13.31 12.39 -13.30
CA ASN A 142 -14.11 13.56 -12.95
C ASN A 142 -14.50 14.40 -14.17
N SER A 143 -13.61 14.54 -15.14
CA SER A 143 -13.91 15.20 -16.42
C SER A 143 -15.01 14.45 -17.18
N LEU A 144 -14.98 13.11 -17.17
CA LEU A 144 -16.03 12.27 -17.77
C LEU A 144 -17.37 12.40 -17.03
N LEU A 145 -17.35 12.44 -15.70
CA LEU A 145 -18.54 12.64 -14.88
C LEU A 145 -19.21 13.99 -15.20
N THR A 146 -18.44 15.09 -15.19
CA THR A 146 -18.96 16.43 -15.50
C THR A 146 -19.57 16.49 -16.91
N LYS A 147 -18.91 15.90 -17.93
CA LYS A 147 -19.45 15.82 -19.29
C LYS A 147 -20.80 15.12 -19.38
N ASN A 148 -21.09 14.22 -18.44
CA ASN A 148 -22.34 13.47 -18.34
C ASN A 148 -23.31 14.06 -17.29
N ASN A 149 -23.06 15.29 -16.81
CA ASN A 149 -23.86 15.96 -15.76
C ASN A 149 -23.92 15.18 -14.43
N LEU A 150 -22.91 14.38 -14.14
CA LEU A 150 -22.76 13.65 -12.88
C LEU A 150 -21.86 14.40 -11.92
N THR A 151 -22.10 14.24 -10.62
CA THR A 151 -21.27 14.85 -9.58
C THR A 151 -19.87 14.23 -9.58
N PRO A 152 -18.80 15.05 -9.69
CA PRO A 152 -17.43 14.58 -9.59
C PRO A 152 -17.12 13.91 -8.24
N LEU A 153 -16.17 12.98 -8.25
CA LEU A 153 -15.57 12.44 -7.03
C LEU A 153 -14.80 13.54 -6.29
N LYS A 154 -14.90 13.54 -4.96
CA LYS A 154 -14.06 14.37 -4.09
C LYS A 154 -12.66 13.75 -4.01
N ILE A 155 -11.67 14.45 -4.54
CA ILE A 155 -10.26 14.07 -4.47
C ILE A 155 -9.64 14.80 -3.28
N ALA A 156 -9.39 14.09 -2.19
CA ALA A 156 -8.65 14.63 -1.06
C ALA A 156 -7.14 14.67 -1.38
N PRO A 157 -6.40 15.70 -0.94
CA PRO A 157 -4.95 15.67 -0.96
C PRO A 157 -4.43 14.46 -0.19
N THR A 158 -3.43 13.78 -0.73
CA THR A 158 -2.80 12.64 -0.05
C THR A 158 -1.85 13.13 1.04
N ALA A 159 -1.89 12.47 2.20
CA ALA A 159 -0.93 12.71 3.28
C ALA A 159 0.35 11.85 3.14
N LEU A 160 0.45 11.05 2.06
CA LEU A 160 1.53 10.09 1.91
C LEU A 160 2.90 10.73 1.68
N ALA A 161 3.76 10.57 2.68
CA ALA A 161 5.19 10.74 2.55
C ALA A 161 5.79 9.47 1.92
N VAL A 162 6.60 9.66 0.88
CA VAL A 162 7.34 8.55 0.25
C VAL A 162 8.71 8.46 0.92
N PRO A 163 9.13 7.29 1.43
CA PRO A 163 10.45 7.11 2.01
C PRO A 163 11.55 7.46 1.00
N ALA A 164 12.49 8.33 1.39
CA ALA A 164 13.63 8.70 0.55
C ALA A 164 14.64 7.55 0.39
N LEU A 165 14.72 6.66 1.39
CA LEU A 165 15.63 5.53 1.41
C LEU A 165 14.90 4.28 1.91
N CYS A 166 15.13 3.16 1.24
CA CYS A 166 14.60 1.84 1.59
C CYS A 166 15.75 0.85 1.82
N THR A 167 16.74 1.30 2.58
CA THR A 167 17.92 0.53 2.97
C THR A 167 18.06 0.61 4.48
N PHE A 168 18.21 -0.53 5.15
CA PHE A 168 18.35 -0.57 6.59
C PHE A 168 19.80 -0.31 6.99
N ALA A 169 20.02 0.70 7.85
CA ALA A 169 21.33 0.95 8.43
C ALA A 169 21.57 -0.02 9.61
N TRP A 170 22.37 -1.05 9.37
CA TRP A 170 22.84 -1.95 10.43
C TRP A 170 23.62 -1.17 11.48
N PRO A 171 23.41 -1.43 12.79
CA PRO A 171 24.31 -0.90 13.80
C PRO A 171 25.71 -1.50 13.56
N THR A 172 26.69 -0.65 13.30
CA THR A 172 28.09 -1.05 13.22
C THR A 172 28.48 -1.63 14.58
N ALA A 173 28.94 -2.87 14.62
CA ALA A 173 29.57 -3.39 15.82
C ALA A 173 30.76 -2.48 16.14
N THR A 174 30.70 -1.79 17.28
CA THR A 174 31.86 -1.07 17.78
C THR A 174 32.92 -2.13 18.04
N ALA A 175 34.02 -2.10 17.29
CA ALA A 175 35.19 -2.92 17.59
C ALA A 175 35.69 -2.49 18.98
N SER A 176 35.23 -3.19 20.01
CA SER A 176 35.83 -3.15 21.34
C SER A 176 37.24 -3.70 21.18
N GLY A 177 38.23 -2.80 21.14
CA GLY A 177 39.64 -3.17 21.21
C GLY A 177 39.90 -4.11 22.37
N GLY A 178 40.60 -5.21 22.09
CA GLY A 178 41.02 -6.20 23.06
C GLY A 178 42.48 -6.55 22.84
N LYS A 179 43.34 -5.78 23.53
CA LYS A 179 44.75 -5.96 23.92
C LYS A 179 45.67 -6.82 23.04
#